data_AF-A0A327TT42-F1
#
_entry.id   AF-A0A327TT42-F1
#
_cell.length_a   1.000
_cell.length_b   1.000
_cell.length_c   1.000
_cell.angle_alpha   90.00
_cell.angle_beta   90.00
_cell.angle_gamma   90.00
#
_symmetry.space_group_name_H-M   'P 1'
#
loop_
_entity.id
_entity.type
_entity.pdbx_description
1 polymer ?
#
loop_
_entity_poly.entity_id
_entity_poly.type
_entity_poly.pdbx_seq_one_letter_code
_entity_poly.pdbx_strand_id
1 'polypeptide(L)'
;MTRADWQLTKRGFGPWARIYRPAKGSNRQCVQLCIPSWNALDPRFWGTAGQLPPAELARVLGVYASRVMTPRGSTAVTGLELMTALHPPTYAVRDEETGALRQADEKAPGSLGKDPIDPMNFPPCEVPDGHPVLKDLPRFQVRGPAEKLFEEAYDWARPMTDAECTLRHLVGIDVNMAFGAGANGLPVGLGEATHVTNPVFDPKLPGSWLVDLSHVDLSKVKVGKEWVELDGSLLPSPFTPKGDRPTGPAWYATPTVSYAVELGYDVTPTEAYVRHDNGRYLDSWYNRLRAAYLATMADLGVDADLPPADFLAAMDGYKARDPELTIVITAIKATVKGGIGKLRERPRGEGWRPGEPWRALSRPTWRPDIRAAVISRTRINLHRKIVKHAAFTGQYPIAVLSDCVVYAANGPSPLDFLPYREGKPLPGGFKLGINPGLVKHEGTQSVLWGEEVRDKFNAPELNLARYIKDGTVTDVDNGE
;
A
#
# COMPACT_ATOMS: atom_id res chain seq x y z
N MET A 1 31.57 -25.17 7.26
CA MET A 1 30.10 -25.20 7.44
C MET A 1 29.58 -26.63 7.48
N THR A 2 29.68 -27.40 6.38
CA THR A 2 29.23 -28.82 6.30
C THR A 2 29.91 -29.73 7.31
N ARG A 3 31.22 -29.56 7.58
CA ARG A 3 31.95 -30.27 8.65
C ARG A 3 31.39 -30.05 10.07
N ALA A 4 30.53 -29.07 10.28
CA ALA A 4 29.91 -28.73 11.57
C ALA A 4 28.37 -28.83 11.53
N ASP A 5 27.85 -29.65 10.60
CA ASP A 5 26.42 -29.96 10.39
C ASP A 5 25.51 -28.78 10.02
N TRP A 6 26.08 -27.66 9.59
CA TRP A 6 25.31 -26.53 9.08
C TRP A 6 24.95 -26.72 7.61
N GLN A 7 23.69 -26.46 7.27
CA GLN A 7 23.12 -26.57 5.93
C GLN A 7 22.67 -25.19 5.42
N LEU A 8 22.70 -25.03 4.09
CA LEU A 8 22.14 -23.87 3.40
C LEU A 8 20.71 -24.15 2.94
N THR A 9 19.94 -23.08 2.77
CA THR A 9 18.67 -23.18 2.04
C THR A 9 18.92 -23.43 0.55
N LYS A 10 17.87 -23.81 -0.20
CA LYS A 10 17.93 -23.99 -1.67
C LYS A 10 18.46 -22.76 -2.43
N ARG A 11 18.41 -21.57 -1.83
CA ARG A 11 18.93 -20.32 -2.42
C ARG A 11 20.46 -20.19 -2.34
N GLY A 12 21.14 -21.09 -1.64
CA GLY A 12 22.60 -21.03 -1.48
C GLY A 12 23.08 -19.82 -0.68
N PHE A 13 24.33 -19.44 -0.91
CA PHE A 13 24.96 -18.29 -0.28
C PHE A 13 24.71 -17.03 -1.11
N GLY A 14 24.44 -15.91 -0.46
CA GLY A 14 24.07 -14.65 -1.13
C GLY A 14 24.07 -13.48 -0.15
N PRO A 15 23.62 -12.28 -0.60
CA PRO A 15 23.67 -11.06 0.21
C PRO A 15 22.97 -11.22 1.56
N TRP A 16 21.87 -11.97 1.57
CA TRP A 16 21.25 -12.53 2.76
C TRP A 16 21.29 -14.05 2.69
N ALA A 17 22.05 -14.69 3.57
CA ALA A 17 22.16 -16.15 3.62
C ALA A 17 21.61 -16.70 4.94
N ARG A 18 20.74 -17.69 4.84
CA ARG A 18 20.27 -18.47 5.99
C ARG A 18 21.05 -19.79 6.06
N ILE A 19 21.75 -19.99 7.16
CA ILE A 19 22.33 -21.29 7.52
C ILE A 19 21.57 -21.86 8.71
N TYR A 20 21.33 -23.17 8.72
CA TYR A 20 20.57 -23.83 9.78
C TYR A 20 21.13 -25.22 10.06
N ARG A 21 20.78 -25.77 11.21
CA ARG A 21 20.96 -27.21 11.50
C ARG A 21 19.63 -27.92 11.47
N PRO A 22 19.58 -29.21 11.08
CA PRO A 22 18.38 -30.02 11.22
C PRO A 22 17.79 -29.89 12.63
N ALA A 23 16.48 -29.71 12.71
CA ALA A 23 15.81 -29.57 14.00
C ALA A 23 15.98 -30.86 14.83
N LYS A 24 16.27 -30.70 16.12
CA LYS A 24 16.30 -31.82 17.08
C LYS A 24 15.18 -31.60 18.10
N GLY A 25 14.08 -32.34 17.96
CA GLY A 25 12.86 -32.07 18.72
C GLY A 25 12.33 -30.66 18.43
N SER A 26 12.09 -29.87 19.47
CA SER A 26 11.68 -28.46 19.37
C SER A 26 12.84 -27.49 19.12
N ASN A 27 14.09 -27.93 19.23
CA ASN A 27 15.26 -27.06 19.10
C ASN A 27 15.60 -26.82 17.63
N ARG A 28 15.51 -25.54 17.22
CA ARG A 28 15.91 -25.07 15.89
C ARG A 28 17.11 -24.14 16.03
N GLN A 29 18.19 -24.41 15.29
CA GLN A 29 19.36 -23.54 15.24
C GLN A 29 19.46 -22.91 13.85
N CYS A 30 19.50 -21.59 13.80
CA CYS A 30 19.53 -20.83 12.55
C CYS A 30 20.36 -19.57 12.74
N VAL A 31 21.17 -19.22 11.75
CA VAL A 31 21.91 -17.95 11.67
C VAL A 31 21.54 -17.28 10.35
N GLN A 32 21.24 -15.99 10.42
CA GLN A 32 21.06 -15.13 9.24
C GLN A 32 22.33 -14.31 9.06
N LEU A 33 22.91 -14.37 7.88
CA LEU A 33 24.12 -13.64 7.51
C LEU A 33 23.74 -12.47 6.62
N CYS A 34 24.09 -11.26 7.04
CA CYS A 34 24.01 -10.04 6.26
C CYS A 34 25.40 -9.75 5.69
N ILE A 35 25.53 -9.64 4.36
CA ILE A 35 26.81 -9.36 3.70
C ILE A 35 26.70 -7.99 2.98
N PRO A 36 27.01 -6.87 3.65
CA PRO A 36 26.85 -5.53 3.08
C PRO A 36 27.60 -5.32 1.75
N SER A 37 28.80 -5.89 1.61
CA SER A 37 29.62 -5.83 0.40
C SER A 37 28.97 -6.51 -0.82
N TRP A 38 27.93 -7.33 -0.62
CA TRP A 38 27.15 -7.96 -1.69
C TRP A 38 25.78 -7.29 -1.87
N ASN A 39 25.64 -6.04 -1.42
CA ASN A 39 24.42 -5.26 -1.51
C ASN A 39 23.23 -5.88 -0.74
N ALA A 40 23.51 -6.45 0.44
CA ALA A 40 22.46 -6.94 1.35
C ALA A 40 21.54 -5.81 1.84
N LEU A 41 22.09 -4.60 1.96
CA LEU A 41 21.42 -3.41 2.47
C LEU A 41 21.29 -2.40 1.33
N ASP A 42 20.24 -2.54 0.53
CA ASP A 42 19.94 -1.63 -0.59
C ASP A 42 19.88 -0.17 -0.09
N PRO A 43 20.75 0.74 -0.60
CA PRO A 43 20.82 2.12 -0.11
C PRO A 43 19.51 2.89 -0.20
N ARG A 44 18.61 2.51 -1.11
CA ARG A 44 17.27 3.14 -1.23
C ARG A 44 16.40 2.96 0.00
N PHE A 45 16.63 1.88 0.77
CA PHE A 45 15.79 1.53 1.92
C PHE A 45 16.57 1.47 3.24
N TRP A 46 17.88 1.24 3.15
CA TRP A 46 18.79 1.15 4.29
C TRP A 46 19.76 2.33 4.38
N GLY A 47 19.68 3.32 3.48
CA GLY A 47 20.55 4.49 3.50
C GLY A 47 22.03 4.11 3.50
N THR A 48 22.79 4.68 4.42
CA THR A 48 24.22 4.41 4.61
C THR A 48 24.52 3.22 5.52
N ALA A 49 23.52 2.40 5.90
CA ALA A 49 23.71 1.31 6.86
C ALA A 49 24.87 0.36 6.53
N GLY A 50 25.06 0.04 5.24
CA GLY A 50 26.15 -0.84 4.80
C GLY A 50 27.56 -0.27 5.00
N GLN A 51 27.67 1.01 5.36
CA GLN A 51 28.93 1.73 5.62
C GLN A 51 29.15 1.98 7.11
N LEU A 52 28.17 1.65 7.97
CA LEU A 52 28.29 1.84 9.42
C LEU A 52 29.35 0.90 10.00
N PRO A 53 30.04 1.31 11.09
CA PRO A 53 30.89 0.39 11.83
C PRO A 53 30.06 -0.75 12.45
N PRO A 54 30.69 -1.88 12.83
CA PRO A 54 29.97 -3.10 13.20
C PRO A 54 28.97 -2.95 14.35
N ALA A 55 29.24 -2.09 15.34
CA ALA A 55 28.37 -1.95 16.51
C ALA A 55 27.06 -1.21 16.16
N GLU A 56 27.17 -0.14 15.40
CA GLU A 56 26.08 0.69 14.88
C GLU A 56 25.23 -0.11 13.89
N LEU A 57 25.87 -0.86 12.98
CA LEU A 57 25.16 -1.77 12.09
C LEU A 57 24.40 -2.85 12.86
N ALA A 58 25.01 -3.44 13.89
CA ALA A 58 24.35 -4.40 14.76
C ALA A 58 23.16 -3.79 15.51
N ARG A 59 23.27 -2.52 15.95
CA ARG A 59 22.15 -1.78 16.57
C ARG A 59 21.01 -1.60 15.57
N VAL A 60 21.27 -1.06 14.38
CA VAL A 60 20.24 -0.83 13.34
C VAL A 60 19.51 -2.13 12.99
N LEU A 61 20.26 -3.20 12.70
CA LEU A 61 19.66 -4.49 12.36
C LEU A 61 18.96 -5.15 13.55
N GLY A 62 19.49 -5.00 14.77
CA GLY A 62 18.89 -5.52 16.00
C GLY A 62 17.56 -4.84 16.32
N VAL A 63 17.49 -3.51 16.23
CA VAL A 63 16.25 -2.74 16.44
C VAL A 63 15.21 -3.14 15.39
N TYR A 64 15.57 -3.18 14.10
CA TYR A 64 14.64 -3.65 13.08
C TYR A 64 14.16 -5.09 13.34
N ALA A 65 15.09 -6.00 13.64
CA ALA A 65 14.78 -7.42 13.82
C ALA A 65 13.86 -7.70 15.01
N SER A 66 14.08 -7.00 16.12
CA SER A 66 13.25 -7.11 17.34
C SER A 66 11.84 -6.54 17.14
N ARG A 67 11.70 -5.50 16.31
CA ARG A 67 10.41 -4.84 16.06
C ARG A 67 9.58 -5.51 14.97
N VAL A 68 10.23 -5.94 13.88
CA VAL A 68 9.58 -6.47 12.68
C VAL A 68 9.78 -7.98 12.60
N MET A 69 10.96 -8.38 12.14
CA MET A 69 11.51 -9.74 12.12
C MET A 69 12.95 -9.63 11.61
N THR A 70 13.77 -10.67 11.78
CA THR A 70 15.10 -10.70 11.15
C THR A 70 14.97 -10.45 9.64
N PRO A 71 15.67 -9.45 9.06
CA PRO A 71 15.57 -9.14 7.64
C PRO A 71 15.87 -10.38 6.78
N ARG A 72 15.11 -10.55 5.69
CA ARG A 72 15.29 -11.63 4.73
C ARG A 72 15.21 -11.08 3.32
N GLY A 73 16.35 -11.01 2.64
CA GLY A 73 16.45 -10.42 1.30
C GLY A 73 16.18 -8.91 1.35
N SER A 74 15.46 -8.38 0.37
CA SER A 74 15.04 -6.97 0.41
C SER A 74 13.97 -6.73 1.49
N THR A 75 13.73 -5.47 1.84
CA THR A 75 12.62 -5.06 2.72
C THR A 75 11.27 -5.56 2.19
N ALA A 76 11.08 -5.57 0.87
CA ALA A 76 9.90 -6.12 0.21
C ALA A 76 9.73 -7.64 0.43
N VAL A 77 10.82 -8.40 0.33
CA VAL A 77 10.80 -9.85 0.64
C VAL A 77 10.56 -10.08 2.12
N THR A 78 11.17 -9.28 2.99
CA THR A 78 10.92 -9.33 4.44
C THR A 78 9.44 -9.10 4.75
N GLY A 79 8.77 -8.18 4.04
CA GLY A 79 7.34 -7.94 4.16
C GLY A 79 6.48 -9.18 3.85
N LEU A 80 6.81 -9.91 2.78
CA LEU A 80 6.12 -11.18 2.44
C LEU A 80 6.42 -12.28 3.46
N GLU A 81 7.68 -12.42 3.85
CA GLU A 81 8.11 -13.42 4.83
C GLU A 81 7.46 -13.19 6.19
N LEU A 82 7.16 -11.93 6.54
CA LEU A 82 6.41 -11.59 7.75
C LEU A 82 4.95 -12.05 7.65
N MET A 83 4.30 -11.90 6.50
CA MET A 83 2.93 -12.41 6.30
C MET A 83 2.87 -13.92 6.52
N THR A 84 3.80 -14.67 5.91
CA THR A 84 3.91 -16.14 6.09
C THR A 84 4.29 -16.52 7.51
N ALA A 85 5.16 -15.75 8.19
CA ALA A 85 5.54 -16.06 9.57
C ALA A 85 4.38 -15.88 10.56
N LEU A 86 3.51 -14.89 10.32
CA LEU A 86 2.34 -14.61 11.15
C LEU A 86 1.14 -15.51 10.81
N HIS A 87 1.09 -16.04 9.59
CA HIS A 87 0.10 -16.99 9.12
C HIS A 87 0.80 -18.18 8.47
N PRO A 88 1.39 -19.10 9.27
CA PRO A 88 2.09 -20.26 8.76
C PRO A 88 1.19 -21.09 7.82
N PRO A 89 1.72 -21.67 6.74
CA PRO A 89 0.90 -22.41 5.78
C PRO A 89 0.34 -23.73 6.32
N THR A 90 0.93 -24.25 7.39
CA THR A 90 0.60 -25.55 8.00
C THR A 90 0.61 -25.42 9.52
N TYR A 91 -0.08 -26.34 10.19
CA TYR A 91 -0.10 -26.44 11.64
C TYR A 91 0.06 -27.90 12.07
N ALA A 92 0.48 -28.11 13.32
CA ALA A 92 0.66 -29.44 13.88
C ALA A 92 -0.63 -29.87 14.60
N VAL A 93 -1.01 -31.13 14.39
CA VAL A 93 -2.08 -31.81 15.14
C VAL A 93 -1.51 -33.03 15.84
N ARG A 94 -2.14 -33.41 16.95
CA ARG A 94 -1.76 -34.62 17.67
C ARG A 94 -2.47 -35.81 17.03
N ASP A 95 -1.69 -36.83 16.69
CA ASP A 95 -2.21 -38.10 16.23
C ASP A 95 -2.87 -38.85 17.41
N GLU A 96 -4.12 -39.27 17.23
CA GLU A 96 -4.92 -39.86 18.32
C GLU A 96 -4.45 -41.26 18.71
N GLU A 97 -3.92 -42.04 17.76
CA GLU A 97 -3.46 -43.42 18.01
C GLU A 97 -2.06 -43.45 18.61
N THR A 98 -1.15 -42.63 18.08
CA THR A 98 0.28 -42.66 18.45
C THR A 98 0.67 -41.57 19.45
N GLY A 99 -0.16 -40.54 19.65
CA GLY A 99 0.13 -39.38 20.47
C GLY A 99 1.23 -38.46 19.91
N ALA A 100 1.78 -38.78 18.73
CA ALA A 100 2.83 -38.02 18.07
C ALA A 100 2.28 -36.75 17.40
N LEU A 101 3.13 -35.72 17.24
CA LEU A 101 2.76 -34.54 16.47
C LEU A 101 2.97 -34.82 14.98
N ARG A 102 1.91 -34.68 14.19
CA ARG A 102 1.98 -34.71 12.71
C ARG A 102 1.52 -33.38 12.13
N GLN A 103 1.85 -33.14 10.87
CA GLN A 103 1.28 -32.01 10.14
C GLN A 103 -0.21 -32.29 9.87
N ALA A 104 -1.05 -31.26 10.00
CA ALA A 104 -2.44 -31.31 9.56
C ALA A 104 -2.54 -31.47 8.04
N ASP A 105 -3.61 -32.11 7.59
CA ASP A 105 -3.92 -32.34 6.17
C ASP A 105 -4.46 -31.06 5.51
N GLU A 106 -5.18 -30.24 6.28
CA GLU A 106 -5.67 -28.92 5.87
C GLU A 106 -4.60 -27.83 6.05
N LYS A 107 -4.72 -26.76 5.26
CA LYS A 107 -3.93 -25.55 5.49
C LYS A 107 -4.28 -24.93 6.85
N ALA A 108 -3.34 -24.17 7.42
CA ALA A 108 -3.65 -23.45 8.66
C ALA A 108 -4.81 -22.47 8.45
N PRO A 109 -5.81 -22.44 9.36
CA PRO A 109 -6.90 -21.48 9.29
C PRO A 109 -6.41 -20.04 9.17
N GLY A 110 -7.01 -19.26 8.25
CA GLY A 110 -6.62 -17.88 8.02
C GLY A 110 -5.28 -17.70 7.28
N SER A 111 -4.69 -18.77 6.71
CA SER A 111 -3.47 -18.71 5.90
C SER A 111 -3.76 -18.89 4.41
N LEU A 112 -2.74 -18.58 3.58
CA LEU A 112 -2.77 -18.84 2.13
C LEU A 112 -2.44 -20.30 1.77
N GLY A 113 -2.10 -21.15 2.76
CA GLY A 113 -1.63 -22.51 2.50
C GLY A 113 -0.22 -22.58 1.93
N LYS A 114 0.23 -23.82 1.68
CA LYS A 114 1.60 -24.12 1.23
C LYS A 114 1.76 -24.03 -0.29
N ASP A 115 0.68 -24.31 -1.03
CA ASP A 115 0.68 -24.46 -2.47
C ASP A 115 0.26 -23.14 -3.14
N PRO A 116 0.96 -22.70 -4.21
CA PRO A 116 0.50 -21.57 -5.00
C PRO A 116 -0.77 -21.91 -5.78
N ILE A 117 -1.58 -20.89 -6.09
CA ILE A 117 -2.66 -21.02 -7.07
C ILE A 117 -2.05 -21.35 -8.43
N ASP A 118 -2.64 -22.29 -9.16
CA ASP A 118 -2.21 -22.60 -10.53
C ASP A 118 -2.28 -21.31 -11.38
N PRO A 119 -1.20 -20.92 -12.09
CA PRO A 119 -1.23 -19.78 -13.01
C PRO A 119 -2.41 -19.78 -13.99
N MET A 120 -2.97 -20.94 -14.35
CA MET A 120 -4.13 -21.02 -15.24
C MET A 120 -5.47 -20.78 -14.54
N ASN A 121 -5.52 -20.86 -13.20
CA ASN A 121 -6.75 -20.66 -12.40
C ASN A 121 -6.95 -19.20 -11.95
N PHE A 122 -6.04 -18.30 -12.29
CA PHE A 122 -6.23 -16.88 -11.97
C PHE A 122 -7.25 -16.22 -12.91
N PRO A 123 -8.16 -15.39 -12.39
CA PRO A 123 -9.03 -14.57 -13.21
C PRO A 123 -8.25 -13.70 -14.22
N PRO A 124 -8.60 -13.72 -15.52
CA PRO A 124 -7.89 -12.93 -16.54
C PRO A 124 -7.83 -11.44 -16.21
N CYS A 125 -8.87 -10.88 -15.57
CA CYS A 125 -8.91 -9.48 -15.20
C CYS A 125 -7.89 -9.10 -14.11
N GLU A 126 -7.51 -10.01 -13.21
CA GLU A 126 -6.65 -9.70 -12.05
C GLU A 126 -5.15 -9.68 -12.39
N VAL A 127 -4.75 -10.39 -13.44
CA VAL A 127 -3.35 -10.66 -13.74
C VAL A 127 -2.71 -9.56 -14.60
N PRO A 128 -1.39 -9.30 -14.46
CA PRO A 128 -0.68 -8.38 -15.35
C PRO A 128 -0.62 -8.89 -16.79
N ASP A 129 -0.33 -8.00 -17.73
CA ASP A 129 -0.16 -8.36 -19.15
C ASP A 129 0.99 -9.36 -19.32
N GLY A 130 0.81 -10.31 -20.25
CA GLY A 130 1.73 -11.41 -20.50
C GLY A 130 1.69 -12.56 -19.48
N HIS A 131 0.74 -12.55 -18.53
CA HIS A 131 0.51 -13.71 -17.66
C HIS A 131 0.12 -14.98 -18.46
N PRO A 132 0.46 -16.21 -18.02
CA PRO A 132 0.13 -17.45 -18.74
C PRO A 132 -1.33 -17.62 -19.16
N VAL A 133 -2.28 -17.22 -18.30
CA VAL A 133 -3.72 -17.25 -18.63
C VAL A 133 -4.11 -16.33 -19.80
N LEU A 134 -3.24 -15.39 -20.18
CA LEU A 134 -3.43 -14.45 -21.29
C LEU A 134 -2.61 -14.80 -22.53
N LYS A 135 -1.99 -15.99 -22.58
CA LYS A 135 -1.06 -16.38 -23.67
C LYS A 135 -1.67 -16.29 -25.08
N ASP A 136 -2.99 -16.48 -25.17
CA ASP A 136 -3.73 -16.53 -26.44
C ASP A 136 -4.26 -15.15 -26.86
N LEU A 137 -4.04 -14.10 -26.06
CA LEU A 137 -4.36 -12.73 -26.47
C LEU A 137 -3.42 -12.25 -27.59
N PRO A 138 -3.92 -11.53 -28.60
CA PRO A 138 -3.11 -10.86 -29.60
C PRO A 138 -1.96 -10.05 -28.98
N ARG A 139 -0.76 -10.21 -29.55
CA ARG A 139 0.51 -9.65 -29.03
C ARG A 139 0.48 -8.15 -28.73
N PHE A 140 -0.33 -7.39 -29.46
CA PHE A 140 -0.42 -5.92 -29.34
C PHE A 140 -1.76 -5.44 -28.79
N GLN A 141 -2.59 -6.34 -28.24
CA GLN A 141 -3.84 -5.94 -27.60
C GLN A 141 -3.55 -5.15 -26.33
N VAL A 142 -4.11 -3.93 -26.28
CA VAL A 142 -4.13 -3.12 -25.06
C VAL A 142 -5.44 -3.41 -24.35
N ARG A 143 -5.37 -4.06 -23.19
CA ARG A 143 -6.56 -4.40 -22.40
C ARG A 143 -7.16 -3.16 -21.75
N GLY A 144 -8.44 -2.92 -22.01
CA GLY A 144 -9.20 -1.83 -21.42
C GLY A 144 -9.73 -2.10 -20.01
N PRO A 145 -10.43 -1.13 -19.39
CA PRO A 145 -11.02 -1.27 -18.06
C PRO A 145 -12.01 -2.45 -17.92
N ALA A 146 -12.72 -2.81 -18.99
CA ALA A 146 -13.62 -3.96 -19.05
C ALA A 146 -12.90 -5.32 -19.11
N GLU A 147 -11.58 -5.33 -19.27
CA GLU A 147 -10.77 -6.57 -19.43
C GLU A 147 -9.75 -6.75 -18.32
N LYS A 148 -9.47 -5.70 -17.53
CA LYS A 148 -8.40 -5.68 -16.54
C LYS A 148 -8.80 -4.88 -15.31
N LEU A 149 -8.63 -5.50 -14.15
CA LEU A 149 -8.70 -4.86 -12.84
C LEU A 149 -7.52 -3.90 -12.70
N PHE A 150 -7.82 -2.60 -12.68
CA PHE A 150 -6.81 -1.54 -12.64
C PHE A 150 -6.90 -0.71 -11.36
N GLU A 151 -6.64 -1.39 -10.24
CA GLU A 151 -6.59 -0.77 -8.91
C GLU A 151 -5.18 -0.26 -8.61
N GLU A 152 -4.94 1.02 -8.91
CA GLU A 152 -3.71 1.75 -8.61
C GLU A 152 -3.99 2.98 -7.75
N ALA A 153 -2.95 3.52 -7.11
CA ALA A 153 -3.06 4.73 -6.31
C ALA A 153 -3.26 5.97 -7.20
N TYR A 154 -3.71 7.08 -6.60
CA TYR A 154 -4.00 8.29 -7.38
C TYR A 154 -2.77 8.88 -8.05
N ASP A 155 -2.99 9.42 -9.24
CA ASP A 155 -2.13 10.41 -9.89
C ASP A 155 -3.04 11.36 -10.65
N TRP A 156 -3.57 12.35 -9.93
CA TRP A 156 -4.56 13.30 -10.41
C TRP A 156 -4.16 14.71 -9.99
N ALA A 157 -4.35 15.67 -10.87
CA ALA A 157 -4.24 17.08 -10.56
C ALA A 157 -5.15 17.87 -11.51
N ARG A 158 -5.46 19.10 -11.13
CA ARG A 158 -6.23 20.04 -11.94
C ARG A 158 -5.61 21.44 -11.92
N PRO A 159 -5.96 22.32 -12.87
CA PRO A 159 -5.67 23.74 -12.76
C PRO A 159 -6.25 24.32 -11.45
N MET A 160 -5.57 25.31 -10.89
CA MET A 160 -6.11 26.09 -9.78
C MET A 160 -7.25 26.98 -10.27
N THR A 161 -8.24 27.21 -9.41
CA THR A 161 -9.30 28.20 -9.65
C THR A 161 -8.79 29.60 -9.37
N ASP A 162 -9.46 30.63 -9.90
CA ASP A 162 -9.13 32.03 -9.63
C ASP A 162 -9.07 32.32 -8.12
N ALA A 163 -10.01 31.76 -7.35
CA ALA A 163 -10.05 31.93 -5.90
C ALA A 163 -8.82 31.31 -5.21
N GLU A 164 -8.40 30.11 -5.64
CA GLU A 164 -7.20 29.45 -5.11
C GLU A 164 -5.91 30.22 -5.48
N CYS A 165 -5.87 30.84 -6.66
CA CYS A 165 -4.77 31.70 -7.09
C CYS A 165 -4.62 32.97 -6.25
N THR A 166 -5.65 33.39 -5.49
CA THR A 166 -5.55 34.51 -4.54
C THR A 166 -4.88 34.12 -3.21
N LEU A 167 -4.73 32.82 -2.94
CA LEU A 167 -4.09 32.30 -1.74
C LEU A 167 -2.55 32.33 -1.88
N ARG A 168 -1.85 32.12 -0.77
CA ARG A 168 -0.38 32.32 -0.72
C ARG A 168 0.40 31.03 -0.85
N HIS A 169 -0.15 29.94 -0.34
CA HIS A 169 0.58 28.70 -0.14
C HIS A 169 -0.13 27.50 -0.76
N LEU A 170 0.66 26.57 -1.27
CA LEU A 170 0.27 25.20 -1.55
C LEU A 170 0.81 24.32 -0.42
N VAL A 171 -0.07 23.63 0.29
CA VAL A 171 0.28 22.82 1.46
C VAL A 171 -0.05 21.36 1.19
N GLY A 172 0.98 20.51 1.22
CA GLY A 172 0.86 19.07 1.06
C GLY A 172 0.66 18.37 2.40
N ILE A 173 -0.33 17.49 2.48
CA ILE A 173 -0.49 16.52 3.57
C ILE A 173 -0.32 15.10 3.04
N ASP A 174 0.36 14.24 3.79
CA ASP A 174 0.64 12.85 3.40
C ASP A 174 0.12 11.87 4.46
N VAL A 175 -0.56 10.81 4.03
CA VAL A 175 -1.12 9.79 4.94
C VAL A 175 -0.03 8.83 5.39
N ASN A 176 0.24 8.80 6.70
CA ASN A 176 1.21 7.89 7.28
C ASN A 176 0.83 6.42 7.00
N MET A 177 1.74 5.66 6.39
CA MET A 177 1.57 4.23 6.09
C MET A 177 0.23 3.90 5.43
N ALA A 178 -0.18 4.67 4.41
CA ALA A 178 -1.51 4.57 3.81
C ALA A 178 -1.91 3.15 3.35
N PHE A 179 -0.99 2.40 2.73
CA PHE A 179 -1.23 1.00 2.34
C PHE A 179 -1.33 0.04 3.54
N GLY A 180 -0.57 0.30 4.60
CA GLY A 180 -0.71 -0.43 5.85
C GLY A 180 -2.09 -0.20 6.47
N ALA A 181 -2.53 1.06 6.54
CA ALA A 181 -3.87 1.41 7.02
C ALA A 181 -4.99 0.83 6.13
N GLY A 182 -4.79 0.76 4.80
CA GLY A 182 -5.72 0.13 3.86
C GLY A 182 -5.84 -1.40 4.03
N ALA A 183 -4.79 -2.05 4.53
CA ALA A 183 -4.79 -3.47 4.82
C ALA A 183 -5.50 -3.84 6.13
N ASN A 184 -5.60 -2.90 7.08
CA ASN A 184 -6.19 -3.15 8.39
C ASN A 184 -7.70 -3.47 8.32
N GLY A 185 -8.10 -4.63 8.83
CA GLY A 185 -9.48 -5.07 8.88
C GLY A 185 -10.09 -5.36 7.51
N LEU A 186 -9.26 -5.57 6.49
CA LEU A 186 -9.71 -5.90 5.13
C LEU A 186 -9.87 -7.43 4.99
N PRO A 187 -11.11 -7.93 4.76
CA PRO A 187 -11.29 -9.31 4.34
C PRO A 187 -10.71 -9.50 2.93
N VAL A 188 -9.93 -10.56 2.76
CA VAL A 188 -9.31 -10.93 1.48
C VAL A 188 -9.46 -12.41 1.23
N GLY A 189 -9.42 -12.82 -0.05
CA GLY A 189 -9.49 -14.24 -0.40
C GLY A 189 -8.29 -15.01 0.14
N LEU A 190 -8.51 -16.23 0.63
CA LEU A 190 -7.47 -17.14 1.08
C LEU A 190 -7.27 -18.33 0.12
N GLY A 191 -8.16 -18.48 -0.86
CA GLY A 191 -8.12 -19.52 -1.89
C GLY A 191 -8.39 -19.00 -3.29
N GLU A 192 -8.78 -19.91 -4.18
CA GLU A 192 -9.07 -19.64 -5.59
C GLU A 192 -10.39 -18.90 -5.81
N ALA A 193 -10.54 -18.35 -7.02
CA ALA A 193 -11.73 -17.65 -7.48
C ALA A 193 -12.88 -18.58 -7.80
N THR A 194 -14.10 -18.12 -7.56
CA THR A 194 -15.30 -18.66 -8.19
C THR A 194 -15.86 -17.59 -9.14
N HIS A 195 -15.98 -17.93 -10.42
CA HIS A 195 -16.62 -17.06 -11.41
C HIS A 195 -18.14 -17.17 -11.27
N VAL A 196 -18.82 -16.03 -11.23
CA VAL A 196 -20.26 -15.92 -11.11
C VAL A 196 -20.80 -14.87 -12.08
N THR A 197 -21.95 -15.16 -12.69
CA THR A 197 -22.62 -14.27 -13.65
C THR A 197 -23.90 -13.69 -13.05
N ASN A 198 -24.18 -12.42 -13.33
CA ASN A 198 -25.29 -11.65 -12.77
C ASN A 198 -25.42 -11.75 -11.23
N PRO A 199 -24.32 -11.62 -10.46
CA PRO A 199 -24.39 -11.78 -9.01
C PRO A 199 -25.03 -10.57 -8.33
N VAL A 200 -25.69 -10.81 -7.19
CA VAL A 200 -26.00 -9.72 -6.25
C VAL A 200 -24.72 -9.29 -5.55
N PHE A 201 -24.48 -7.99 -5.47
CA PHE A 201 -23.29 -7.45 -4.82
C PHE A 201 -23.34 -7.69 -3.30
N ASP A 202 -22.32 -8.35 -2.74
CA ASP A 202 -22.10 -8.48 -1.31
C ASP A 202 -20.81 -7.74 -0.90
N PRO A 203 -20.89 -6.64 -0.12
CA PRO A 203 -19.71 -5.89 0.31
C PRO A 203 -18.79 -6.67 1.27
N LYS A 204 -19.26 -7.81 1.83
CA LYS A 204 -18.46 -8.67 2.71
C LYS A 204 -17.72 -9.77 1.98
N LEU A 205 -18.05 -10.05 0.72
CA LEU A 205 -17.45 -11.11 -0.08
C LEU A 205 -16.31 -10.54 -0.93
N PRO A 206 -15.04 -10.86 -0.65
CA PRO A 206 -13.93 -10.36 -1.44
C PRO A 206 -13.98 -10.90 -2.87
N GLY A 207 -13.72 -10.02 -3.82
CA GLY A 207 -13.73 -10.34 -5.24
C GLY A 207 -13.43 -9.16 -6.15
N SER A 208 -13.36 -9.50 -7.42
CA SER A 208 -13.25 -8.61 -8.57
C SER A 208 -14.60 -8.57 -9.28
N TRP A 209 -15.16 -7.39 -9.52
CA TRP A 209 -16.54 -7.20 -9.97
C TRP A 209 -16.56 -6.36 -11.25
N LEU A 210 -17.24 -6.82 -12.29
CA LEU A 210 -17.47 -6.03 -13.49
C LEU A 210 -18.75 -5.21 -13.30
N VAL A 211 -18.61 -3.90 -13.12
CA VAL A 211 -19.71 -2.98 -12.81
C VAL A 211 -19.60 -1.74 -13.68
N ASP A 212 -20.72 -1.21 -14.15
CA ASP A 212 -20.77 0.13 -14.73
C ASP A 212 -20.97 1.15 -13.62
N LEU A 213 -20.00 2.04 -13.44
CA LEU A 213 -20.04 3.15 -12.48
C LEU A 213 -19.99 4.52 -13.18
N SER A 214 -20.20 4.55 -14.51
CA SER A 214 -20.21 5.79 -15.29
C SER A 214 -21.36 6.73 -14.92
N HIS A 215 -22.43 6.21 -14.32
CA HIS A 215 -23.59 6.98 -13.85
C HIS A 215 -23.36 7.71 -12.52
N VAL A 216 -22.28 7.42 -11.78
CA VAL A 216 -22.00 8.08 -10.50
C VAL A 216 -21.64 9.54 -10.73
N ASP A 217 -22.35 10.45 -10.06
CA ASP A 217 -22.12 11.90 -10.12
C ASP A 217 -21.55 12.41 -8.80
N LEU A 218 -20.31 12.90 -8.82
CA LEU A 218 -19.65 13.43 -7.63
C LEU A 218 -20.16 14.81 -7.19
N SER A 219 -20.93 15.51 -8.03
CA SER A 219 -21.58 16.75 -7.63
C SER A 219 -22.68 16.53 -6.59
N LYS A 220 -23.21 15.30 -6.48
CA LYS A 220 -24.24 14.95 -5.52
C LYS A 220 -23.97 13.57 -4.94
N VAL A 221 -23.53 13.53 -3.68
CA VAL A 221 -23.16 12.27 -3.00
C VAL A 221 -23.67 12.23 -1.57
N LYS A 222 -23.74 11.04 -0.98
CA LYS A 222 -23.97 10.90 0.46
C LYS A 222 -22.68 11.06 1.25
N VAL A 223 -22.72 11.88 2.30
CA VAL A 223 -21.71 11.95 3.35
C VAL A 223 -22.36 11.52 4.67
N GLY A 224 -22.04 10.30 5.11
CA GLY A 224 -22.77 9.67 6.19
C GLY A 224 -24.17 9.26 5.73
N LYS A 225 -25.22 9.97 6.17
CA LYS A 225 -26.61 9.69 5.79
C LYS A 225 -27.26 10.82 4.97
N GLU A 226 -26.55 11.92 4.78
CA GLU A 226 -27.08 13.13 4.17
C GLU A 226 -26.53 13.30 2.75
N TRP A 227 -27.39 13.73 1.83
CA TRP A 227 -26.96 14.16 0.50
C TRP A 227 -26.33 15.55 0.60
N VAL A 228 -25.17 15.70 -0.02
CA VAL A 228 -24.46 16.97 -0.13
C VAL A 228 -24.25 17.31 -1.60
N GLU A 229 -24.34 18.59 -1.92
CA GLU A 229 -24.00 19.14 -3.22
C GLU A 229 -22.55 19.63 -3.17
N LEU A 230 -21.75 19.27 -4.17
CA LEU A 230 -20.32 19.55 -4.28
C LEU A 230 -20.00 20.01 -5.72
N ASP A 231 -18.86 20.65 -5.90
CA ASP A 231 -18.30 20.85 -7.23
C ASP A 231 -17.55 19.57 -7.66
N GLY A 232 -18.27 18.70 -8.38
CA GLY A 232 -17.74 17.44 -8.87
C GLY A 232 -16.57 17.60 -9.85
N SER A 233 -16.41 18.76 -10.49
CA SER A 233 -15.30 19.01 -11.41
C SER A 233 -13.97 19.23 -10.69
N LEU A 234 -14.02 19.58 -9.40
CA LEU A 234 -12.85 19.80 -8.55
C LEU A 234 -12.45 18.56 -7.74
N LEU A 235 -13.10 17.42 -7.99
CA LEU A 235 -12.86 16.16 -7.28
C LEU A 235 -12.34 15.06 -8.23
N PRO A 236 -11.33 14.28 -7.82
CA PRO A 236 -10.95 13.08 -8.55
C PRO A 236 -12.01 11.99 -8.39
N SER A 237 -12.40 11.33 -9.47
CA SER A 237 -13.18 10.09 -9.41
C SER A 237 -12.48 9.02 -8.55
N PRO A 238 -13.15 8.37 -7.58
CA PRO A 238 -12.59 7.26 -6.80
C PRO A 238 -12.48 5.95 -7.59
N PHE A 239 -13.04 5.92 -8.79
CA PHE A 239 -13.16 4.71 -9.60
C PHE A 239 -12.02 4.55 -10.61
N THR A 240 -11.15 5.54 -10.79
CA THR A 240 -9.98 5.43 -11.66
C THR A 240 -8.74 5.97 -10.97
N PRO A 241 -7.54 5.40 -11.24
CA PRO A 241 -6.30 5.93 -10.67
C PRO A 241 -5.97 7.35 -11.14
N LYS A 242 -6.46 7.74 -12.31
CA LYS A 242 -6.26 9.08 -12.87
C LYS A 242 -7.32 10.08 -12.46
N GLY A 243 -8.34 9.69 -11.70
CA GLY A 243 -9.41 10.59 -11.27
C GLY A 243 -10.46 10.89 -12.36
N ASP A 244 -10.32 10.31 -13.55
CA ASP A 244 -11.32 10.41 -14.62
C ASP A 244 -12.62 9.69 -14.27
N ARG A 245 -13.74 10.25 -14.71
CA ARG A 245 -15.04 9.59 -14.64
C ARG A 245 -15.03 8.32 -15.52
N PRO A 246 -15.46 7.15 -15.02
CA PRO A 246 -15.63 5.97 -15.85
C PRO A 246 -16.59 6.25 -17.02
N THR A 247 -16.34 5.66 -18.18
CA THR A 247 -17.16 5.82 -19.39
C THR A 247 -18.02 4.61 -19.71
N GLY A 248 -17.96 3.56 -18.89
CA GLY A 248 -18.77 2.34 -19.03
C GLY A 248 -18.33 1.26 -18.02
N PRO A 249 -18.68 -0.01 -18.28
CA PRO A 249 -18.31 -1.13 -17.43
C PRO A 249 -16.80 -1.30 -17.25
N ALA A 250 -16.37 -1.54 -16.00
CA ALA A 250 -14.98 -1.82 -15.67
C ALA A 250 -14.84 -2.79 -14.48
N TRP A 251 -13.69 -3.44 -14.37
CA TRP A 251 -13.36 -4.32 -13.25
C TRP A 251 -12.91 -3.51 -12.03
N TYR A 252 -13.58 -3.76 -10.91
CA TYR A 252 -13.32 -3.10 -9.63
C TYR A 252 -13.09 -4.11 -8.51
N ALA A 253 -12.24 -3.77 -7.55
CA ALA A 253 -12.17 -4.54 -6.32
C ALA A 253 -13.39 -4.24 -5.43
N THR A 254 -13.73 -5.18 -4.56
CA THR A 254 -14.89 -5.06 -3.63
C THR A 254 -14.94 -3.73 -2.86
N PRO A 255 -13.82 -3.17 -2.35
CA PRO A 255 -13.86 -1.86 -1.70
C PRO A 255 -14.43 -0.76 -2.60
N THR A 256 -14.01 -0.71 -3.87
CA THR A 256 -14.41 0.33 -4.84
C THR A 256 -15.91 0.29 -5.12
N VAL A 257 -16.46 -0.91 -5.34
CA VAL A 257 -17.91 -1.08 -5.55
C VAL A 257 -18.68 -0.75 -4.26
N SER A 258 -18.16 -1.15 -3.10
CA SER A 258 -18.78 -0.81 -1.80
C SER A 258 -18.84 0.69 -1.58
N TYR A 259 -17.84 1.43 -2.08
CA TYR A 259 -17.80 2.87 -1.95
C TYR A 259 -18.80 3.59 -2.86
N ALA A 260 -19.11 3.07 -4.05
CA ALA A 260 -20.22 3.61 -4.87
C ALA A 260 -21.55 3.53 -4.11
N VAL A 261 -21.80 2.42 -3.42
CA VAL A 261 -22.99 2.25 -2.55
C VAL A 261 -22.97 3.23 -1.38
N GLU A 262 -21.80 3.44 -0.75
CA GLU A 262 -21.63 4.42 0.33
C GLU A 262 -21.94 5.86 -0.14
N LEU A 263 -21.52 6.22 -1.36
CA LEU A 263 -21.82 7.50 -1.99
C LEU A 263 -23.30 7.67 -2.36
N GLY A 264 -24.11 6.62 -2.21
CA GLY A 264 -25.56 6.64 -2.36
C GLY A 264 -26.07 6.10 -3.70
N TYR A 265 -25.23 5.44 -4.49
CA TYR A 265 -25.56 4.93 -5.82
C TYR A 265 -25.78 3.42 -5.81
N ASP A 266 -26.73 2.96 -6.63
CA ASP A 266 -26.96 1.54 -6.84
C ASP A 266 -25.88 0.93 -7.75
N VAL A 267 -25.58 -0.35 -7.52
CA VAL A 267 -24.59 -1.12 -8.27
C VAL A 267 -25.21 -2.42 -8.76
N THR A 268 -24.92 -2.76 -10.02
CA THR A 268 -25.47 -3.95 -10.67
C THR A 268 -24.33 -4.70 -11.36
N PRO A 269 -23.61 -5.59 -10.65
CA PRO A 269 -22.52 -6.34 -11.26
C PRO A 269 -23.04 -7.29 -12.36
N THR A 270 -22.34 -7.33 -13.48
CA THR A 270 -22.66 -8.22 -14.60
C THR A 270 -21.98 -9.58 -14.46
N GLU A 271 -20.76 -9.59 -13.92
CA GLU A 271 -20.04 -10.79 -13.52
C GLU A 271 -19.05 -10.47 -12.40
N ALA A 272 -18.59 -11.51 -11.71
CA ALA A 272 -17.58 -11.37 -10.68
C ALA A 272 -16.72 -12.63 -10.53
N TYR A 273 -15.51 -12.43 -10.02
CA TYR A 273 -14.65 -13.47 -9.49
C TYR A 273 -14.57 -13.32 -7.97
N VAL A 274 -15.34 -14.13 -7.23
CA VAL A 274 -15.49 -14.03 -5.77
C VAL A 274 -14.62 -15.04 -5.03
N ARG A 275 -14.39 -14.82 -3.72
CA ARG A 275 -13.58 -15.69 -2.86
C ARG A 275 -14.36 -16.11 -1.62
N HIS A 276 -14.96 -17.30 -1.68
CA HIS A 276 -15.73 -17.85 -0.55
C HIS A 276 -14.85 -18.21 0.65
N ASP A 277 -13.66 -18.76 0.41
CA ASP A 277 -12.62 -18.88 1.44
C ASP A 277 -11.91 -17.52 1.58
N ASN A 278 -12.22 -16.80 2.67
CA ASN A 278 -11.70 -15.47 2.93
C ASN A 278 -11.46 -15.21 4.43
N GLY A 279 -10.67 -14.19 4.73
CA GLY A 279 -10.39 -13.77 6.10
C GLY A 279 -9.51 -12.53 6.21
N ARG A 280 -9.21 -12.12 7.44
CA ARG A 280 -8.40 -10.94 7.75
C ARG A 280 -6.90 -11.27 7.78
N TYR A 281 -6.37 -11.73 6.65
CA TYR A 281 -4.99 -12.21 6.51
C TYR A 281 -3.92 -11.16 6.88
N LEU A 282 -4.21 -9.88 6.66
CA LEU A 282 -3.23 -8.81 6.82
C LEU A 282 -3.27 -8.13 8.20
N ASP A 283 -4.20 -8.48 9.09
CA ASP A 283 -4.37 -7.80 10.40
C ASP A 283 -3.13 -7.97 11.29
N SER A 284 -2.66 -9.20 11.47
CA SER A 284 -1.46 -9.48 12.28
C SER A 284 -0.23 -8.78 11.69
N TRP A 285 -0.12 -8.78 10.37
CA TRP A 285 0.98 -8.14 9.62
C TRP A 285 0.97 -6.62 9.80
N TYR A 286 -0.20 -5.99 9.66
CA TYR A 286 -0.41 -4.57 9.92
C TYR A 286 -0.08 -4.22 11.37
N ASN A 287 -0.60 -4.98 12.34
CA ASN A 287 -0.40 -4.71 13.76
C ASN A 287 1.07 -4.77 14.15
N ARG A 288 1.82 -5.75 13.63
CA ARG A 288 3.27 -5.86 13.86
C ARG A 288 4.02 -4.65 13.30
N LEU A 289 3.75 -4.28 12.04
CA LEU A 289 4.44 -3.17 11.38
C LEU A 289 4.04 -1.80 11.95
N ARG A 290 2.77 -1.64 12.34
CA ARG A 290 2.30 -0.46 13.08
C ARG A 290 3.05 -0.33 14.40
N ALA A 291 3.10 -1.40 15.21
CA ALA A 291 3.82 -1.36 16.48
C ALA A 291 5.30 -1.00 16.29
N ALA A 292 5.97 -1.60 15.30
CA ALA A 292 7.35 -1.29 14.95
C ALA A 292 7.54 0.19 14.55
N TYR A 293 6.65 0.70 13.71
CA TYR A 293 6.66 2.09 13.25
C TYR A 293 6.47 3.05 14.43
N LEU A 294 5.44 2.84 15.25
CA LEU A 294 5.11 3.71 16.39
C LEU A 294 6.23 3.73 17.43
N ALA A 295 6.76 2.57 17.80
CA ALA A 295 7.87 2.49 18.75
C ALA A 295 9.11 3.22 18.24
N THR A 296 9.38 3.16 16.94
CA THR A 296 10.52 3.87 16.34
C THR A 296 10.29 5.38 16.25
N MET A 297 9.06 5.83 15.98
CA MET A 297 8.72 7.25 16.01
C MET A 297 8.79 7.82 17.44
N ALA A 298 8.35 7.05 18.44
CA ALA A 298 8.44 7.42 19.85
C ALA A 298 9.91 7.58 20.30
N ASP A 299 10.79 6.64 19.95
CA ASP A 299 12.23 6.79 20.22
C ASP A 299 12.84 8.02 19.53
N LEU A 300 12.30 8.41 18.37
CA LEU A 300 12.67 9.63 17.66
C LEU A 300 11.98 10.88 18.24
N GLY A 301 11.28 10.78 19.37
CA GLY A 301 10.64 11.89 20.06
C GLY A 301 9.34 12.38 19.40
N VAL A 302 8.62 11.51 18.69
CA VAL A 302 7.31 11.84 18.11
C VAL A 302 6.25 10.84 18.60
N ASP A 303 5.55 11.23 19.66
CA ASP A 303 4.50 10.42 20.27
C ASP A 303 3.18 10.43 19.48
N ALA A 304 2.39 9.37 19.71
CA ALA A 304 1.14 9.11 18.98
C ALA A 304 0.00 10.09 19.32
N ASP A 305 0.03 10.67 20.52
CA ASP A 305 -1.07 11.42 21.12
C ASP A 305 -0.72 12.91 21.34
N LEU A 306 0.27 13.42 20.60
CA LEU A 306 0.62 14.84 20.62
C LEU A 306 -0.53 15.72 20.12
N PRO A 307 -0.79 16.88 20.76
CA PRO A 307 -1.63 17.92 20.20
C PRO A 307 -1.16 18.35 18.80
N PRO A 308 -2.03 18.86 17.91
CA PRO A 308 -1.68 19.09 16.51
C PRO A 308 -0.47 20.01 16.28
N ALA A 309 -0.35 21.10 17.03
CA ALA A 309 0.79 22.03 16.91
C ALA A 309 2.09 21.38 17.42
N ASP A 310 2.03 20.71 18.58
CA ASP A 310 3.17 19.98 19.15
C ASP A 310 3.61 18.82 18.26
N PHE A 311 2.67 18.15 17.59
CA PHE A 311 2.97 17.13 16.60
C PHE A 311 3.74 17.70 15.41
N LEU A 312 3.33 18.85 14.87
CA LEU A 312 4.06 19.49 13.77
C LEU A 312 5.48 19.90 14.21
N ALA A 313 5.61 20.49 15.40
CA ALA A 313 6.91 20.86 15.96
C ALA A 313 7.79 19.61 16.22
N ALA A 314 7.21 18.52 16.74
CA ALA A 314 7.93 17.27 16.97
C ALA A 314 8.35 16.59 15.66
N MET A 315 7.57 16.73 14.58
CA MET A 315 7.93 16.23 13.26
C MET A 315 9.01 17.07 12.58
N ASP A 316 9.18 18.33 12.97
CA ASP A 316 10.25 19.15 12.41
C ASP A 316 11.63 18.64 12.89
N GLY A 317 12.54 18.45 11.93
CA GLY A 317 13.90 17.96 12.20
C GLY A 317 14.04 16.58 12.86
N TYR A 318 12.97 15.80 13.04
CA TYR A 318 13.01 14.56 13.86
C TYR A 318 14.08 13.55 13.39
N LYS A 319 14.38 13.53 12.09
CA LYS A 319 15.37 12.65 11.48
C LYS A 319 16.81 12.93 11.94
N ALA A 320 17.10 14.15 12.40
CA ALA A 320 18.43 14.53 12.88
C ALA A 320 18.72 14.02 14.30
N ARG A 321 17.69 13.59 15.05
CA ARG A 321 17.81 13.17 16.45
C ARG A 321 18.57 11.85 16.61
N ASP A 322 18.28 10.89 15.74
CA ASP A 322 19.01 9.62 15.63
C ASP A 322 19.03 9.17 14.14
N PRO A 323 20.16 9.35 13.43
CA PRO A 323 20.29 8.97 12.03
C PRO A 323 20.12 7.46 11.77
N GLU A 324 20.51 6.62 12.72
CA GLU A 324 20.41 5.16 12.62
C GLU A 324 18.96 4.69 12.83
N LEU A 325 18.22 5.27 13.77
CA LEU A 325 16.77 5.03 13.88
C LEU A 325 16.01 5.59 12.67
N THR A 326 16.51 6.64 12.04
CA THR A 326 15.99 7.15 10.76
C THR A 326 16.16 6.13 9.62
N ILE A 327 17.26 5.36 9.62
CA ILE A 327 17.41 4.21 8.72
C ILE A 327 16.35 3.15 9.04
N VAL A 328 16.16 2.80 10.32
CA VAL A 328 15.19 1.78 10.74
C VAL A 328 13.77 2.14 10.31
N ILE A 329 13.33 3.38 10.54
CA ILE A 329 11.97 3.81 10.16
C ILE A 329 11.78 3.80 8.64
N THR A 330 12.81 4.13 7.88
CA THR A 330 12.81 4.05 6.41
C THR A 330 12.66 2.60 5.95
N ALA A 331 13.41 1.67 6.54
CA ALA A 331 13.31 0.25 6.26
C ALA A 331 11.94 -0.33 6.63
N ILE A 332 11.34 0.07 7.76
CA ILE A 332 9.98 -0.33 8.17
C ILE A 332 8.96 0.12 7.11
N LYS A 333 8.99 1.40 6.71
CA LYS A 333 8.09 1.93 5.67
C LYS A 333 8.26 1.19 4.34
N ALA A 334 9.50 0.91 3.94
CA ALA A 334 9.80 0.14 2.74
C ALA A 334 9.31 -1.31 2.82
N THR A 335 9.28 -1.90 4.02
CA THR A 335 8.76 -3.26 4.26
C THR A 335 7.25 -3.32 4.02
N VAL A 336 6.52 -2.30 4.44
CA VAL A 336 5.07 -2.14 4.19
C VAL A 336 4.81 -2.01 2.68
N LYS A 337 5.39 -0.99 2.04
CA LYS A 337 5.16 -0.67 0.62
C LYS A 337 5.62 -1.82 -0.29
N GLY A 338 6.83 -2.33 -0.05
CA GLY A 338 7.42 -3.40 -0.83
C GLY A 338 6.70 -4.73 -0.66
N GLY A 339 6.25 -5.06 0.55
CA GLY A 339 5.49 -6.29 0.82
C GLY A 339 4.20 -6.36 0.02
N ILE A 340 3.40 -5.28 0.04
CA ILE A 340 2.17 -5.16 -0.76
C ILE A 340 2.49 -5.17 -2.26
N GLY A 341 3.52 -4.45 -2.71
CA GLY A 341 3.93 -4.45 -4.12
C GLY A 341 4.32 -5.84 -4.63
N LYS A 342 4.96 -6.66 -3.80
CA LYS A 342 5.39 -8.01 -4.15
C LYS A 342 4.25 -9.02 -4.33
N LEU A 343 3.05 -8.73 -3.86
CA LEU A 343 1.85 -9.56 -4.08
C LEU A 343 1.48 -9.65 -5.57
N ARG A 344 1.85 -8.65 -6.39
CA ARG A 344 1.70 -8.66 -7.87
C ARG A 344 3.05 -8.43 -8.55
N GLU A 345 4.07 -9.16 -8.11
CA GLU A 345 5.40 -9.06 -8.70
C GLU A 345 5.36 -9.48 -10.18
N ARG A 346 5.74 -8.55 -11.07
CA ARG A 346 5.88 -8.75 -12.51
C ARG A 346 7.19 -9.50 -12.84
N PRO A 347 7.30 -10.16 -14.01
CA PRO A 347 8.56 -10.71 -14.48
C PRO A 347 9.63 -9.62 -14.59
N ARG A 348 10.89 -9.96 -14.31
CA ARG A 348 12.05 -9.04 -14.40
C ARG A 348 13.10 -9.65 -15.31
N GLY A 349 13.55 -8.91 -16.34
CA GLY A 349 14.88 -8.97 -16.98
C GLY A 349 15.52 -10.30 -17.40
N GLU A 350 14.86 -11.45 -17.30
CA GLU A 350 15.47 -12.79 -17.44
C GLU A 350 15.27 -13.42 -18.84
N GLY A 351 15.14 -12.62 -19.90
CA GLY A 351 14.79 -13.15 -21.23
C GLY A 351 13.38 -13.79 -21.30
N TRP A 352 12.55 -13.50 -20.28
CA TRP A 352 11.17 -13.95 -20.16
C TRP A 352 10.33 -13.52 -21.37
N ARG A 353 9.43 -14.39 -21.80
CA ARG A 353 8.50 -14.14 -22.90
C ARG A 353 7.05 -14.06 -22.40
N PRO A 354 6.21 -13.16 -22.94
CA PRO A 354 4.78 -13.14 -22.64
C PRO A 354 4.13 -14.52 -22.81
N GLY A 355 3.31 -14.91 -21.84
CA GLY A 355 2.66 -16.22 -21.77
C GLY A 355 3.43 -17.28 -20.97
N GLU A 356 4.72 -17.06 -20.68
CA GLU A 356 5.51 -17.99 -19.86
C GLU A 356 5.37 -17.69 -18.36
N PRO A 357 5.39 -18.72 -17.48
CA PRO A 357 5.39 -18.50 -16.04
C PRO A 357 6.73 -17.91 -15.58
N TRP A 358 6.70 -17.06 -14.54
CA TRP A 358 7.90 -16.53 -13.89
C TRP A 358 8.00 -16.93 -12.42
N ARG A 359 9.19 -16.77 -11.85
CA ARG A 359 9.53 -17.22 -10.48
C ARG A 359 8.52 -16.82 -9.42
N ALA A 360 7.94 -15.62 -9.51
CA ALA A 360 7.04 -15.12 -8.48
C ALA A 360 5.72 -15.89 -8.40
N LEU A 361 5.25 -16.49 -9.50
CA LEU A 361 4.01 -17.28 -9.57
C LEU A 361 4.09 -18.56 -8.73
N SER A 362 5.29 -19.06 -8.46
CA SER A 362 5.49 -20.24 -7.61
C SER A 362 5.34 -19.99 -6.10
N ARG A 363 4.91 -18.78 -5.71
CA ARG A 363 4.72 -18.39 -4.30
C ARG A 363 3.23 -18.32 -3.97
N PRO A 364 2.77 -18.90 -2.84
CA PRO A 364 1.40 -18.72 -2.35
C PRO A 364 1.01 -17.25 -2.12
N THR A 365 2.00 -16.39 -1.86
CA THR A 365 1.81 -14.95 -1.65
C THR A 365 1.73 -14.12 -2.93
N TRP A 366 1.85 -14.72 -4.12
CA TRP A 366 1.52 -14.00 -5.35
C TRP A 366 0.00 -13.94 -5.49
N ARG A 367 -0.57 -12.81 -5.06
CA ARG A 367 -2.00 -12.56 -4.87
C ARG A 367 -2.36 -11.16 -5.38
N PRO A 368 -2.49 -10.99 -6.71
CA PRO A 368 -2.79 -9.69 -7.30
C PRO A 368 -4.12 -9.10 -6.80
N ASP A 369 -5.09 -9.95 -6.48
CA ASP A 369 -6.38 -9.59 -5.91
C ASP A 369 -6.26 -8.94 -4.53
N ILE A 370 -5.40 -9.48 -3.64
CA ILE A 370 -5.12 -8.89 -2.32
C ILE A 370 -4.48 -7.51 -2.49
N ARG A 371 -3.53 -7.36 -3.42
CA ARG A 371 -2.90 -6.06 -3.71
C ARG A 371 -3.96 -5.04 -4.17
N ALA A 372 -4.80 -5.42 -5.12
CA ALA A 372 -5.84 -4.57 -5.68
C ALA A 372 -6.84 -4.12 -4.60
N ALA A 373 -7.25 -5.04 -3.72
CA ALA A 373 -8.15 -4.72 -2.60
C ALA A 373 -7.51 -3.75 -1.59
N VAL A 374 -6.22 -3.90 -1.28
CA VAL A 374 -5.51 -2.96 -0.39
C VAL A 374 -5.41 -1.57 -1.03
N ILE A 375 -5.00 -1.49 -2.30
CA ILE A 375 -4.81 -0.20 -2.99
C ILE A 375 -6.13 0.53 -3.18
N SER A 376 -7.18 -0.16 -3.64
CA SER A 376 -8.52 0.40 -3.74
C SER A 376 -9.01 0.95 -2.40
N ARG A 377 -8.89 0.16 -1.33
CA ARG A 377 -9.29 0.60 0.02
C ARG A 377 -8.49 1.81 0.50
N THR A 378 -7.19 1.89 0.20
CA THR A 378 -6.38 3.07 0.48
C THR A 378 -6.90 4.30 -0.28
N ARG A 379 -7.17 4.19 -1.59
CA ARG A 379 -7.70 5.27 -2.43
C ARG A 379 -9.05 5.76 -1.92
N ILE A 380 -9.96 4.85 -1.58
CA ILE A 380 -11.29 5.14 -1.05
C ILE A 380 -11.23 5.82 0.31
N ASN A 381 -10.36 5.35 1.21
CA ASN A 381 -10.18 5.97 2.52
C ASN A 381 -9.68 7.41 2.38
N LEU A 382 -8.84 7.69 1.37
CA LEU A 382 -8.39 9.04 1.06
C LEU A 382 -9.53 9.88 0.48
N HIS A 383 -10.22 9.37 -0.54
CA HIS A 383 -11.33 10.07 -1.19
C HIS A 383 -12.46 10.40 -0.22
N ARG A 384 -12.80 9.49 0.71
CA ARG A 384 -13.78 9.74 1.78
C ARG A 384 -13.42 10.96 2.62
N LYS A 385 -12.14 11.15 2.93
CA LYS A 385 -11.66 12.33 3.69
C LYS A 385 -11.68 13.58 2.83
N ILE A 386 -11.35 13.48 1.54
CA ILE A 386 -11.41 14.59 0.58
C ILE A 386 -12.86 15.10 0.46
N VAL A 387 -13.81 14.22 0.15
CA VAL A 387 -15.25 14.56 0.04
C VAL A 387 -15.76 15.18 1.34
N LYS A 388 -15.41 14.58 2.48
CA LYS A 388 -15.82 15.12 3.78
C LYS A 388 -15.19 16.48 4.10
N HIS A 389 -13.96 16.71 3.67
CA HIS A 389 -13.30 18.00 3.79
C HIS A 389 -14.01 19.04 2.93
N ALA A 390 -14.20 18.76 1.63
CA ALA A 390 -14.90 19.64 0.69
C ALA A 390 -16.32 19.99 1.17
N ALA A 391 -17.09 19.00 1.62
CA ALA A 391 -18.44 19.21 2.15
C ALA A 391 -18.47 20.11 3.39
N PHE A 392 -17.40 20.13 4.19
CA PHE A 392 -17.34 20.90 5.43
C PHE A 392 -16.71 22.29 5.26
N THR A 393 -15.67 22.42 4.42
CA THR A 393 -14.87 23.64 4.28
C THR A 393 -15.13 24.39 2.98
N GLY A 394 -15.73 23.74 1.98
CA GLY A 394 -15.80 24.25 0.60
C GLY A 394 -14.45 24.22 -0.13
N GLN A 395 -13.40 23.65 0.46
CA GLN A 395 -12.07 23.57 -0.16
C GLN A 395 -11.85 22.22 -0.85
N TYR A 396 -11.21 22.26 -2.02
CA TYR A 396 -10.99 21.11 -2.87
C TYR A 396 -9.49 20.86 -3.07
N PRO A 397 -9.07 19.60 -3.30
CA PRO A 397 -7.68 19.32 -3.60
C PRO A 397 -7.30 19.90 -4.96
N ILE A 398 -6.06 20.36 -5.09
CA ILE A 398 -5.45 20.77 -6.36
C ILE A 398 -4.73 19.59 -7.02
N ALA A 399 -4.14 18.74 -6.18
CA ALA A 399 -3.38 17.58 -6.61
C ALA A 399 -3.47 16.44 -5.59
N VAL A 400 -3.46 15.22 -6.09
CA VAL A 400 -3.39 13.98 -5.33
C VAL A 400 -2.38 13.04 -5.98
N LEU A 401 -1.38 12.61 -5.23
CA LEU A 401 -0.39 11.63 -5.68
C LEU A 401 -0.22 10.55 -4.62
N SER A 402 -0.64 9.34 -4.94
CA SER A 402 -0.67 8.19 -4.04
C SER A 402 -1.49 8.48 -2.77
N ASP A 403 -0.81 8.94 -1.72
CA ASP A 403 -1.30 9.21 -0.38
C ASP A 403 -1.06 10.68 0.06
N CYS A 404 -0.50 11.50 -0.84
CA CYS A 404 -0.31 12.92 -0.67
C CYS A 404 -1.45 13.72 -1.33
N VAL A 405 -1.96 14.73 -0.63
CA VAL A 405 -3.00 15.66 -1.11
C VAL A 405 -2.52 17.09 -0.90
N VAL A 406 -2.66 17.93 -1.92
CA VAL A 406 -2.26 19.34 -1.89
C VAL A 406 -3.49 20.24 -1.93
N TYR A 407 -3.56 21.20 -1.01
CA TYR A 407 -4.58 22.26 -0.96
C TYR A 407 -3.93 23.63 -1.04
N ALA A 408 -4.63 24.62 -1.58
CA ALA A 408 -4.24 26.01 -1.43
C ALA A 408 -4.71 26.54 -0.07
N ALA A 409 -3.87 27.35 0.58
CA ALA A 409 -4.13 27.90 1.90
C ALA A 409 -3.56 29.31 2.07
N ASN A 410 -4.13 30.06 3.03
CA ASN A 410 -3.64 31.39 3.40
C ASN A 410 -2.33 31.34 4.19
N GLY A 411 -2.09 30.26 4.92
CA GLY A 411 -0.87 30.04 5.69
C GLY A 411 -0.13 28.77 5.27
N PRO A 412 1.12 28.59 5.73
CA PRO A 412 2.00 27.54 5.25
C PRO A 412 1.80 26.18 5.95
N SER A 413 0.92 26.08 6.94
CA SER A 413 0.74 24.90 7.78
C SER A 413 -0.53 24.12 7.41
N PRO A 414 -0.57 22.79 7.60
CA PRO A 414 -1.82 22.05 7.51
C PRO A 414 -2.91 22.58 8.44
N LEU A 415 -2.55 23.21 9.57
CA LEU A 415 -3.53 23.83 10.48
C LEU A 415 -4.25 25.03 9.87
N ASP A 416 -3.74 25.62 8.79
CA ASP A 416 -4.36 26.77 8.12
C ASP A 416 -5.55 26.39 7.24
N PHE A 417 -5.73 25.10 6.94
CA PHE A 417 -6.87 24.61 6.16
C PHE A 417 -7.59 23.41 6.78
N LEU A 418 -6.92 22.62 7.63
CA LEU A 418 -7.57 21.50 8.30
C LEU A 418 -8.55 22.00 9.39
N PRO A 419 -9.84 21.60 9.33
CA PRO A 419 -10.84 22.05 10.27
C PRO A 419 -10.62 21.42 11.66
N TYR A 420 -10.09 22.21 12.59
CA TYR A 420 -9.96 21.88 14.00
C TYR A 420 -10.84 22.80 14.86
N ARG A 421 -11.50 22.24 15.87
CA ARG A 421 -12.22 23.00 16.92
C ARG A 421 -11.78 22.50 18.28
N GLU A 422 -11.25 23.38 19.12
CA GLU A 422 -10.76 23.03 20.47
C GLU A 422 -9.78 21.83 20.44
N GLY A 423 -8.86 21.82 19.46
CA GLY A 423 -7.88 20.75 19.28
C GLY A 423 -8.44 19.45 18.69
N LYS A 424 -9.75 19.35 18.42
CA LYS A 424 -10.38 18.17 17.82
C LYS A 424 -10.54 18.34 16.30
N PRO A 425 -10.13 17.36 15.48
CA PRO A 425 -10.32 17.41 14.04
C PRO A 425 -11.78 17.15 13.67
N LEU A 426 -12.16 17.52 12.44
CA LEU A 426 -13.40 17.06 11.83
C LEU A 426 -13.55 15.53 11.94
N PRO A 427 -14.62 15.00 12.58
CA PRO A 427 -14.80 13.57 12.75
C PRO A 427 -14.76 12.83 11.40
N GLY A 428 -13.91 11.82 11.25
CA GLY A 428 -13.76 11.08 9.98
C GLY A 428 -13.09 11.86 8.84
N GLY A 429 -12.65 13.10 9.08
CA GLY A 429 -11.83 13.87 8.14
C GLY A 429 -10.34 13.58 8.30
N PHE A 430 -9.51 14.46 7.76
CA PHE A 430 -8.07 14.45 8.00
C PHE A 430 -7.78 14.82 9.46
N LYS A 431 -6.84 14.09 10.07
CA LYS A 431 -6.34 14.34 11.42
C LYS A 431 -4.82 14.24 11.39
N LEU A 432 -4.15 15.24 11.93
CA LEU A 432 -2.71 15.24 12.17
C LEU A 432 -2.32 14.20 13.22
N GLY A 433 -1.23 13.49 12.97
CA GLY A 433 -0.61 12.56 13.90
C GLY A 433 0.17 11.45 13.19
N ILE A 434 1.03 10.74 13.93
CA ILE A 434 1.88 9.69 13.36
C ILE A 434 1.17 8.37 13.10
N ASN A 435 0.02 8.09 13.74
CA ASN A 435 -0.68 6.81 13.59
C ASN A 435 -0.97 6.49 12.11
N PRO A 436 -0.82 5.22 11.66
CA PRO A 436 -1.17 4.85 10.29
C PRO A 436 -2.60 5.26 9.92
N GLY A 437 -2.75 5.91 8.77
CA GLY A 437 -4.02 6.48 8.33
C GLY A 437 -4.27 7.92 8.79
N LEU A 438 -3.45 8.49 9.68
CA LEU A 438 -3.43 9.94 9.97
C LEU A 438 -2.46 10.66 9.04
N VAL A 439 -2.53 11.99 8.98
CA VAL A 439 -1.71 12.80 8.09
C VAL A 439 -0.55 13.49 8.80
N LYS A 440 0.52 13.74 8.05
CA LYS A 440 1.62 14.64 8.40
C LYS A 440 1.73 15.76 7.38
N HIS A 441 2.41 16.83 7.73
CA HIS A 441 2.86 17.83 6.77
C HIS A 441 3.92 17.21 5.85
N GLU A 442 3.69 17.26 4.54
CA GLU A 442 4.63 16.74 3.56
C GLU A 442 5.57 17.84 3.04
N GLY A 443 5.04 19.05 2.87
CA GLY A 443 5.79 20.22 2.44
C GLY A 443 4.86 21.38 2.09
N THR A 444 5.45 22.56 1.91
CA THR A 444 4.73 23.77 1.55
C THR A 444 5.53 24.56 0.52
N GLN A 445 4.85 25.02 -0.53
CA GLN A 445 5.39 25.93 -1.53
C GLN A 445 4.47 27.15 -1.68
N SER A 446 4.90 28.18 -2.41
CA SER A 446 3.99 29.28 -2.76
C SER A 446 3.05 28.87 -3.90
N VAL A 447 1.89 29.51 -3.98
CA VAL A 447 1.01 29.39 -5.17
C VAL A 447 1.73 29.83 -6.43
N LEU A 448 2.51 30.92 -6.35
CA LEU A 448 3.32 31.42 -7.46
C LEU A 448 4.32 30.37 -7.97
N TRP A 449 5.01 29.66 -7.07
CA TRP A 449 5.88 28.55 -7.46
C TRP A 449 5.11 27.47 -8.24
N GLY A 450 3.90 27.14 -7.82
CA GLY A 450 3.07 26.13 -8.48
C GLY A 450 2.72 26.52 -9.92
N GLU A 451 2.32 27.76 -10.14
CA GLU A 451 2.02 28.31 -11.47
C GLU A 451 3.29 28.43 -12.33
N GLU A 452 4.39 28.95 -11.78
CA GLU A 452 5.69 29.04 -12.49
C GLU A 452 6.16 27.68 -12.97
N VAL A 453 6.02 26.63 -12.14
CA VAL A 453 6.37 25.27 -12.52
C VAL A 453 5.47 24.76 -13.64
N ARG A 454 4.15 24.94 -13.55
CA ARG A 454 3.21 24.50 -14.60
C ARG A 454 3.45 25.21 -15.93
N ASP A 455 3.71 26.51 -15.89
CA ASP A 455 4.03 27.34 -17.06
C ASP A 455 5.35 26.89 -17.71
N LYS A 456 6.39 26.63 -16.90
CA LYS A 456 7.69 26.16 -17.39
C LYS A 456 7.57 24.87 -18.21
N PHE A 457 6.69 23.94 -17.81
CA PHE A 457 6.47 22.67 -18.50
C PHE A 457 5.31 22.71 -19.51
N ASN A 458 4.62 23.84 -19.67
CA ASN A 458 3.38 23.96 -20.44
C ASN A 458 2.37 22.85 -20.09
N ALA A 459 2.23 22.55 -18.79
CA ALA A 459 1.49 21.42 -18.26
C ALA A 459 0.59 21.87 -17.11
N PRO A 460 -0.61 22.41 -17.39
CA PRO A 460 -1.52 22.93 -16.36
C PRO A 460 -2.03 21.86 -15.39
N GLU A 461 -1.98 20.59 -15.80
CA GLU A 461 -2.33 19.42 -14.99
C GLU A 461 -1.10 18.72 -14.38
N LEU A 462 0.07 19.37 -14.38
CA LEU A 462 1.23 18.81 -13.72
C LEU A 462 0.92 18.60 -12.23
N ASN A 463 1.21 17.39 -11.76
CA ASN A 463 0.93 16.96 -10.41
C ASN A 463 1.97 17.52 -9.43
N LEU A 464 1.71 18.71 -8.91
CA LEU A 464 2.60 19.43 -7.98
C LEU A 464 2.90 18.67 -6.68
N ALA A 465 2.08 17.66 -6.31
CA ALA A 465 2.36 16.80 -5.16
C ALA A 465 3.69 16.02 -5.30
N ARG A 466 4.21 15.83 -6.52
CA ARG A 466 5.53 15.22 -6.77
C ARG A 466 6.68 16.03 -6.16
N TYR A 467 6.54 17.35 -6.13
CA TYR A 467 7.62 18.29 -5.78
C TYR A 467 7.30 19.11 -4.53
N ILE A 468 6.13 18.92 -3.92
CA ILE A 468 5.66 19.76 -2.79
C ILE A 468 6.61 19.73 -1.58
N LYS A 469 7.33 18.61 -1.40
CA LYS A 469 8.21 18.36 -0.25
C LYS A 469 9.38 19.34 -0.16
N ASP A 470 10.08 19.57 -1.26
CA ASP A 470 11.32 20.35 -1.31
C ASP A 470 11.34 21.41 -2.42
N GLY A 471 10.29 21.48 -3.25
CA GLY A 471 10.16 22.43 -4.35
C GLY A 471 11.10 22.14 -5.52
N THR A 472 11.87 21.04 -5.49
CA THR A 472 12.90 20.75 -6.48
C THR A 472 12.30 19.99 -7.67
N VAL A 473 12.22 20.66 -8.81
CA VAL A 473 11.68 20.06 -10.05
C VAL A 473 12.82 19.58 -10.93
N THR A 474 12.95 18.26 -11.09
CA THR A 474 13.92 17.64 -12.00
C THR A 474 13.27 17.32 -13.34
N ASP A 475 13.92 17.69 -14.46
CA ASP A 475 13.45 17.44 -15.84
C ASP A 475 13.34 15.95 -16.24
N VAL A 476 13.66 15.02 -15.33
CA VAL A 476 13.70 13.58 -15.62
C VAL A 476 12.55 12.90 -14.90
N ASP A 477 11.42 12.70 -15.59
CA ASP A 477 10.43 11.71 -15.19
C ASP A 477 10.29 10.66 -16.30
N ASN A 478 10.83 9.46 -16.04
CA ASN A 478 10.72 8.30 -16.91
C ASN A 478 9.58 7.35 -16.50
N GLY A 479 8.63 7.78 -15.66
CA GLY A 479 7.33 7.13 -15.54
C GLY A 479 7.31 5.60 -15.40
N GLU A 480 8.26 5.01 -14.64
CA GLU A 480 8.30 3.56 -14.36
C GLU A 480 7.76 3.17 -12.98
#